data_AF-A0A2E6XMU1-F1
#
_entry.id   AF-A0A2E6XMU1-F1
#
_cell.length_a   1.000
_cell.length_b   1.000
_cell.length_c   1.000
_cell.angle_alpha   90.00
_cell.angle_beta   90.00
_cell.angle_gamma   90.00
#
_symmetry.space_group_name_H-M   'P 1'
#
loop_
_entity.id
_entity.type
_entity.pdbx_description
1 polymer ?
#
loop_
_entity_poly.entity_id
_entity_poly.type
_entity_poly.pdbx_seq_one_letter_code
_entity_poly.pdbx_strand_id
1 'polypeptide(L)'
;RMVFSLKYICRATKGIPLDGWARTIVSQIEKDGKEKAYEYYNNLGNDPTDVEKWISFGEMAIESKKRNISYESVSQSISRSANMVALYEKLSLQTLDKDSLQSFLKKASTLLNVIKDSFVSDSNIAISIKEENFLSIHDLEADSA
;
A
#
# COMPACT_ATOMS: atom_id res chain seq x y z
N ARG A 1 -1.77 8.77 -3.17
CA ARG A 1 -1.07 7.73 -2.38
C ARG A 1 -1.47 7.80 -0.91
N MET A 2 -1.07 8.81 -0.13
CA MET A 2 -1.39 8.93 1.31
C MET A 2 -2.82 8.52 1.71
N VAL A 3 -3.85 9.11 1.08
CA VAL A 3 -5.26 8.81 1.40
C VAL A 3 -5.62 7.34 1.11
N PHE A 4 -5.08 6.76 0.04
CA PHE A 4 -5.28 5.35 -0.30
C PHE A 4 -4.59 4.43 0.71
N SER A 5 -3.35 4.75 1.10
CA SER A 5 -2.61 4.02 2.11
C SER A 5 -3.33 4.02 3.48
N LEU A 6 -3.88 5.17 3.88
CA LEU A 6 -4.69 5.26 5.11
C LEU A 6 -6.01 4.48 4.99
N LYS A 7 -6.66 4.48 3.83
CA LYS A 7 -7.85 3.65 3.59
C LYS A 7 -7.50 2.16 3.64
N TYR A 8 -6.35 1.78 3.10
CA TYR A 8 -5.86 0.42 3.07
C TYR A 8 -5.58 -0.10 4.49
N ILE A 9 -4.84 0.64 5.31
CA ILE A 9 -4.47 0.18 6.66
C ILE A 9 -5.68 -0.08 7.55
N CYS A 10 -6.78 0.65 7.37
CA CYS A 10 -8.04 0.41 8.08
C CYS A 10 -8.56 -1.03 7.89
N ARG A 11 -8.36 -1.60 6.71
CA ARG A 11 -8.71 -3.00 6.38
C ARG A 11 -7.58 -3.98 6.73
N ALA A 12 -6.33 -3.52 6.70
CA ALA A 12 -5.15 -4.34 6.85
C ALA A 12 -4.57 -4.39 8.28
N THR A 13 -5.31 -3.90 9.28
CA THR A 13 -4.84 -3.80 10.68
C THR A 13 -4.44 -5.14 11.29
N LYS A 14 -5.07 -6.23 10.81
CA LYS A 14 -4.85 -7.62 11.25
C LYS A 14 -4.16 -8.49 10.19
N GLY A 15 -3.52 -7.85 9.22
CA GLY A 15 -2.88 -8.52 8.08
C GLY A 15 -3.49 -8.10 6.75
N ILE A 16 -2.81 -8.47 5.66
CA ILE A 16 -3.19 -8.14 4.28
C ILE A 16 -4.58 -8.74 3.97
N PRO A 17 -5.56 -7.93 3.54
CA PRO A 17 -6.82 -8.46 3.03
C PRO A 17 -6.56 -9.26 1.75
N LEU A 18 -6.91 -10.54 1.76
CA LEU A 18 -6.69 -11.44 0.62
C LEU A 18 -7.94 -11.49 -0.26
N ASP A 19 -7.76 -11.48 -1.58
CA ASP A 19 -8.80 -11.86 -2.54
C ASP A 19 -8.80 -13.40 -2.78
N GLY A 20 -9.55 -13.86 -3.79
CA GLY A 20 -9.67 -15.29 -4.08
C GLY A 20 -8.34 -15.94 -4.47
N TRP A 21 -7.58 -15.29 -5.35
CA TRP A 21 -6.32 -15.81 -5.86
C TRP A 21 -5.22 -15.74 -4.81
N ALA A 22 -5.13 -14.62 -4.08
CA ALA A 22 -4.22 -14.44 -2.96
C ALA A 22 -4.44 -15.49 -1.86
N ARG A 23 -5.71 -15.85 -1.57
CA ARG A 23 -6.03 -16.95 -0.65
C ARG A 23 -5.50 -18.30 -1.13
N THR A 24 -5.59 -18.60 -2.42
CA THR A 24 -5.08 -19.85 -2.99
C THR A 24 -3.57 -19.97 -2.81
N ILE A 25 -2.81 -18.93 -3.15
CA ILE A 25 -1.35 -18.93 -2.97
C ILE A 25 -0.96 -19.08 -1.51
N VAL A 26 -1.55 -18.26 -0.63
CA VAL A 26 -1.27 -18.32 0.80
C VAL A 26 -1.58 -19.71 1.36
N SER A 27 -2.73 -20.29 1.01
CA SER A 27 -3.11 -21.63 1.44
C SER A 27 -2.15 -22.70 0.92
N GLN A 28 -1.67 -22.56 -0.32
CA GLN A 28 -0.74 -23.51 -0.93
C GLN A 28 0.62 -23.47 -0.24
N ILE A 29 1.14 -22.28 0.06
CA ILE A 29 2.40 -22.11 0.79
C ILE A 29 2.29 -22.64 2.22
N GLU A 30 1.20 -22.36 2.93
CA GLU A 30 0.97 -22.85 4.30
C GLU A 30 0.86 -24.37 4.36
N LYS A 31 0.30 -25.00 3.31
CA LYS A 31 0.10 -26.45 3.25
C LYS A 31 1.37 -27.20 2.84
N ASP A 32 1.98 -26.77 1.73
CA ASP A 32 3.01 -27.56 1.04
C ASP A 32 4.42 -26.97 1.19
N GLY A 33 4.55 -25.76 1.73
CA GLY A 33 5.81 -25.01 1.81
C GLY A 33 6.10 -24.24 0.53
N LYS A 34 6.98 -23.23 0.63
CA LYS A 34 7.27 -22.31 -0.47
C LYS A 34 7.90 -23.01 -1.67
N GLU A 35 8.78 -23.99 -1.45
CA GLU A 35 9.50 -24.69 -2.52
C GLU A 35 8.53 -25.51 -3.36
N LYS A 36 7.61 -26.24 -2.72
CA LYS A 36 6.60 -27.02 -3.44
C LYS A 36 5.56 -26.14 -4.13
N ALA A 37 5.19 -25.01 -3.52
CA ALA A 37 4.31 -24.04 -4.16
C ALA A 37 4.97 -23.44 -5.41
N TYR A 38 6.26 -23.11 -5.33
CA TYR A 38 7.05 -22.61 -6.47
C TYR A 38 7.12 -23.64 -7.61
N GLU A 39 7.49 -24.89 -7.31
CA GLU A 39 7.52 -25.98 -8.29
C GLU A 39 6.14 -26.22 -8.92
N TYR A 40 5.07 -26.18 -8.13
CA TYR A 40 3.71 -26.35 -8.63
C TYR A 40 3.36 -25.33 -9.71
N TYR A 41 3.56 -24.03 -9.45
CA TYR A 41 3.20 -23.00 -10.42
C TYR A 41 4.12 -23.00 -11.65
N ASN A 42 5.42 -23.31 -11.49
CA ASN A 42 6.31 -23.48 -12.64
C ASN A 42 5.90 -24.66 -13.52
N ASN A 43 5.47 -25.78 -12.93
CA ASN A 43 5.01 -26.95 -13.68
C ASN A 43 3.69 -26.71 -14.43
N LEU A 44 2.90 -25.71 -14.02
CA LEU A 44 1.73 -25.24 -14.77
C LEU A 44 2.10 -24.35 -15.97
N GLY A 45 3.39 -24.08 -16.20
CA GLY A 45 3.87 -23.26 -17.31
C GLY A 45 3.87 -21.76 -17.06
N ASN A 46 3.77 -21.33 -15.79
CA ASN A 46 3.87 -19.91 -15.43
C ASN A 46 5.32 -19.40 -15.58
N ASP A 47 5.48 -18.11 -15.83
CA ASP A 47 6.81 -17.48 -15.88
C ASP A 47 7.46 -17.54 -14.48
N PRO A 48 8.71 -18.04 -14.36
CA PRO A 48 9.38 -18.15 -13.07
C PRO A 48 9.47 -16.83 -12.29
N THR A 49 9.63 -15.70 -12.98
CA THR A 49 9.72 -14.37 -12.35
C THR A 49 8.39 -13.96 -11.74
N ASP A 50 7.28 -14.32 -12.36
CA ASP A 50 5.95 -14.06 -11.81
C ASP A 50 5.65 -14.98 -10.64
N VAL A 51 6.02 -16.26 -10.74
CA VAL A 51 5.93 -17.19 -9.61
C VAL A 51 6.75 -16.70 -8.40
N GLU A 52 7.96 -16.17 -8.60
CA GLU A 52 8.76 -15.57 -7.51
C GLU A 52 8.03 -14.42 -6.81
N LYS A 53 7.36 -13.54 -7.57
CA LYS A 53 6.56 -12.45 -7.00
C LYS A 53 5.39 -12.99 -6.21
N TRP A 54 4.71 -14.02 -6.71
CA TRP A 54 3.57 -14.66 -6.06
C TRP A 54 3.97 -15.31 -4.73
N ILE A 55 5.08 -16.06 -4.74
CA ILE A 55 5.63 -16.66 -3.52
C ILE A 55 6.03 -15.58 -2.51
N SER A 56 6.72 -14.53 -2.95
CA SER A 56 7.11 -13.40 -2.08
C SER A 56 5.89 -12.69 -1.47
N PHE A 57 4.84 -12.48 -2.25
CA PHE A 57 3.58 -11.95 -1.76
C PHE A 57 2.95 -12.88 -0.72
N GLY A 58 2.89 -14.18 -1.00
CA GLY A 58 2.34 -15.17 -0.08
C GLY A 58 3.08 -15.22 1.25
N GLU A 59 4.42 -15.20 1.25
CA GLU A 59 5.23 -15.12 2.46
C GLU A 59 4.94 -13.84 3.26
N MET A 60 4.87 -12.68 2.58
CA MET A 60 4.50 -11.41 3.21
C MET A 60 3.11 -11.45 3.84
N ALA A 61 2.14 -12.00 3.11
CA ALA A 61 0.76 -12.13 3.57
C ALA A 61 0.66 -13.06 4.79
N ILE A 62 1.38 -14.17 4.82
CA ILE A 62 1.45 -15.08 5.97
C ILE A 62 2.04 -14.34 7.18
N GLU A 63 3.16 -13.64 7.01
CA GLU A 63 3.78 -12.88 8.10
C GLU A 63 2.85 -11.78 8.63
N SER A 64 2.10 -11.12 7.73
CA SER A 64 1.14 -10.07 8.09
C SER A 64 0.03 -10.55 9.03
N LYS A 65 -0.30 -11.85 9.05
CA LYS A 65 -1.34 -12.41 9.96
C LYS A 65 -0.97 -12.28 11.43
N LYS A 66 0.32 -12.14 11.75
CA LYS A 66 0.80 -11.92 13.13
C LYS A 66 0.61 -10.47 13.60
N ARG A 67 0.27 -9.57 12.67
CA ARG A 67 0.15 -8.14 12.94
C ARG A 67 -1.10 -7.83 13.75
N ASN A 68 -0.95 -6.89 14.67
CA ASN A 68 -2.04 -6.36 15.47
C ASN A 68 -1.90 -4.84 15.64
N ILE A 69 -2.24 -4.08 14.59
CA ILE A 69 -2.30 -2.63 14.67
C ILE A 69 -3.61 -2.22 15.34
N SER A 70 -3.55 -1.34 16.35
CA SER A 70 -4.75 -0.80 16.97
C SER A 70 -5.43 0.24 16.08
N TYR A 71 -6.76 0.30 16.12
CA TYR A 71 -7.50 1.37 15.44
C TYR A 71 -7.16 2.76 15.96
N GLU A 72 -6.73 2.87 17.22
CA GLU A 72 -6.22 4.12 17.78
C GLU A 72 -4.97 4.60 17.03
N SER A 73 -4.00 3.71 16.79
CA SER A 73 -2.80 4.03 16.00
C SER A 73 -3.17 4.49 14.59
N VAL A 74 -4.10 3.81 13.93
CA VAL A 74 -4.61 4.22 12.61
C VAL A 74 -5.29 5.59 12.67
N SER A 75 -6.11 5.84 13.68
CA SER A 75 -6.79 7.13 13.89
C SER A 75 -5.79 8.27 14.11
N GLN A 76 -4.66 8.01 14.79
CA GLN A 76 -3.59 8.98 14.95
C GLN A 76 -2.92 9.31 13.62
N SER A 77 -2.62 8.31 12.78
CA SER A 77 -2.09 8.53 11.43
C SER A 77 -3.06 9.35 10.57
N ILE A 78 -4.35 9.03 10.59
CA ILE A 78 -5.40 9.81 9.88
C ILE A 78 -5.41 11.26 10.37
N SER A 79 -5.39 11.47 11.68
CA SER A 79 -5.44 12.80 12.29
C SER A 79 -4.21 13.64 11.91
N ARG A 80 -3.01 13.04 11.89
CA ARG A 80 -1.77 13.71 11.44
C ARG A 80 -1.85 14.09 9.96
N SER A 81 -2.39 13.22 9.13
CA SER A 81 -2.55 13.45 7.69
C SER A 81 -3.65 14.46 7.32
N ALA A 82 -4.63 14.70 8.20
CA ALA A 82 -5.75 15.59 7.93
C ALA A 82 -5.31 17.01 7.51
N ASN A 83 -4.33 17.60 8.22
CA ASN A 83 -3.81 18.93 7.88
C ASN A 83 -3.11 18.97 6.52
N MET A 84 -2.43 17.89 6.13
CA MET A 84 -1.79 17.79 4.81
C MET A 84 -2.84 17.72 3.69
N VAL A 85 -3.91 16.94 3.89
CA VAL A 85 -5.02 16.85 2.92
C VAL A 85 -5.75 18.19 2.78
N ALA A 86 -6.06 18.84 3.90
CA ALA A 86 -6.73 20.14 3.90
C ALA A 86 -5.88 21.22 3.21
N LEU A 87 -4.56 21.23 3.45
CA LEU A 87 -3.67 22.16 2.76
C LEU A 87 -3.55 21.84 1.27
N TYR A 88 -3.51 20.56 0.89
CA TYR A 88 -3.54 20.15 -0.51
C TYR A 88 -4.80 20.66 -1.22
N GLU A 89 -5.97 20.42 -0.63
CA GLU A 89 -7.26 20.87 -1.16
C GLU A 89 -7.27 22.40 -1.32
N LYS A 90 -6.91 23.13 -0.26
CA LYS A 90 -6.83 24.59 -0.30
C LYS A 90 -5.92 25.12 -1.41
N LEU A 91 -4.73 24.52 -1.57
CA LEU A 91 -3.80 24.90 -2.64
C LEU A 91 -4.37 24.56 -4.02
N SER A 92 -5.02 23.40 -4.17
CA SER A 92 -5.59 22.95 -5.46
C SER A 92 -6.72 23.83 -5.98
N LEU A 93 -7.47 24.47 -5.08
CA LEU A 93 -8.58 25.36 -5.41
C LEU A 93 -8.17 26.83 -5.53
N GLN A 94 -6.90 27.16 -5.23
CA GLN A 94 -6.44 28.54 -5.21
C GLN A 94 -6.29 29.07 -6.64
N THR A 95 -6.99 30.18 -6.96
CA THR A 95 -6.70 30.96 -8.17
C THR A 95 -5.38 31.71 -8.00
N LEU A 96 -4.54 31.66 -9.03
CA LEU A 96 -3.19 32.23 -9.00
C LEU A 96 -3.11 33.51 -9.83
N ASP A 97 -2.40 34.49 -9.29
CA ASP A 97 -1.94 35.68 -9.97
C ASP A 97 -0.40 35.78 -9.86
N LYS A 98 0.19 36.81 -10.47
CA LYS A 98 1.64 37.00 -10.46
C LYS A 98 2.22 37.18 -9.04
N ASP A 99 1.45 37.79 -8.14
CA ASP A 99 1.91 38.14 -6.79
C ASP A 99 1.83 36.93 -5.83
N SER A 100 0.88 36.03 -6.05
CA SER A 100 0.64 34.84 -5.23
C SER A 100 1.41 33.59 -5.68
N LEU A 101 1.88 33.55 -6.94
CA LEU A 101 2.56 32.38 -7.52
C LEU A 101 3.76 31.90 -6.70
N GLN A 102 4.65 32.81 -6.27
CA GLN A 102 5.84 32.44 -5.50
C GLN A 102 5.49 31.85 -4.13
N SER A 103 4.50 32.43 -3.44
CA SER A 103 4.01 31.91 -2.15
C SER A 103 3.38 30.53 -2.33
N PHE A 104 2.59 30.35 -3.40
CA PHE A 104 1.99 29.07 -3.75
C PHE A 104 3.05 27.99 -3.97
N LEU A 105 4.04 28.24 -4.82
CA LEU A 105 5.11 27.28 -5.13
C LEU A 105 5.87 26.86 -3.87
N LYS A 106 6.19 27.81 -2.99
CA LYS A 106 6.84 27.50 -1.71
C LYS A 106 5.98 26.59 -0.83
N LYS A 107 4.70 26.92 -0.66
CA LYS A 107 3.76 26.10 0.14
C LYS A 107 3.56 24.71 -0.45
N ALA A 108 3.40 24.61 -1.76
CA ALA A 108 3.25 23.35 -2.47
C ALA A 108 4.50 22.48 -2.33
N SER A 109 5.70 23.06 -2.46
CA SER A 109 6.97 22.36 -2.27
C SER A 109 7.13 21.87 -0.82
N THR A 110 6.82 22.70 0.17
CA THR A 110 6.85 22.30 1.59
C THR A 110 5.87 21.16 1.86
N LEU A 111 4.61 21.27 1.38
CA LEU A 111 3.62 20.23 1.55
C LEU A 111 4.08 18.91 0.93
N LEU A 112 4.64 18.94 -0.29
CA LEU A 112 5.15 17.76 -0.95
C LEU A 112 6.24 17.06 -0.12
N ASN A 113 7.16 17.82 0.48
CA ASN A 113 8.21 17.27 1.33
C ASN A 113 7.62 16.62 2.59
N VAL A 114 6.71 17.31 3.29
CA VAL A 114 6.07 16.75 4.49
C VAL A 114 5.29 15.48 4.18
N ILE A 115 4.59 15.42 3.04
CA ILE A 115 3.90 14.19 2.60
C ILE A 115 4.91 13.07 2.35
N LYS A 116 6.02 13.35 1.65
CA LYS A 116 7.06 12.33 1.39
C LYS A 116 7.68 11.83 2.69
N ASP A 117 7.96 12.72 3.64
CA ASP A 117 8.51 12.35 4.94
C ASP A 117 7.53 11.47 5.74
N SER A 118 6.22 11.72 5.61
CA SER A 118 5.19 10.89 6.25
C SER A 118 5.18 9.45 5.72
N PHE A 119 5.61 9.21 4.48
CA PHE A 119 5.65 7.86 3.90
C PHE A 119 6.71 6.96 4.55
N VAL A 120 7.64 7.55 5.29
CA VAL A 120 8.71 6.84 6.00
C VAL A 120 8.51 6.93 7.51
N SER A 121 8.14 8.11 8.01
CA SER A 121 8.03 8.37 9.46
C SER A 121 6.74 7.87 10.10
N ASP A 122 5.64 7.73 9.34
CA ASP A 122 4.41 7.10 9.81
C ASP A 122 4.41 5.61 9.43
N SER A 123 4.56 4.75 10.43
CA SER A 123 4.67 3.29 10.22
C SER A 123 3.43 2.67 9.58
N ASN A 124 2.24 3.20 9.84
CA ASN A 124 0.99 2.73 9.25
C ASN A 124 0.92 3.09 7.76
N ILE A 125 1.40 4.28 7.39
CA ILE A 125 1.48 4.68 5.97
C ILE A 125 2.57 3.89 5.27
N ALA A 126 3.76 3.74 5.88
CA ALA A 126 4.89 3.03 5.31
C ALA A 126 4.55 1.56 5.00
N ILE A 127 3.94 0.85 5.94
CA ILE A 127 3.54 -0.55 5.73
C ILE A 127 2.47 -0.67 4.64
N SER A 128 1.52 0.27 4.59
CA SER A 128 0.50 0.29 3.56
C SER A 128 1.08 0.49 2.18
N ILE A 129 2.02 1.44 2.01
CA ILE A 129 2.69 1.66 0.73
C ILE A 129 3.45 0.41 0.29
N LYS A 130 4.14 -0.26 1.23
CA LYS A 130 4.82 -1.53 0.94
C LYS A 130 3.82 -2.56 0.40
N GLU A 131 2.70 -2.76 1.08
CA GLU A 131 1.70 -3.77 0.71
C GLU A 131 0.92 -3.41 -0.56
N GLU A 132 0.54 -2.14 -0.75
CA GLU A 132 -0.11 -1.63 -1.96
C GLU A 132 0.78 -1.76 -3.20
N ASN A 133 2.09 -1.53 -3.07
CA ASN A 133 3.02 -1.73 -4.20
C ASN A 133 3.05 -3.20 -4.64
N PHE A 134 2.93 -4.16 -3.71
CA PHE A 134 2.80 -5.57 -4.07
C PHE A 134 1.46 -5.88 -4.73
N LEU A 135 0.36 -5.30 -4.25
CA LEU A 135 -0.96 -5.48 -4.87
C LEU A 135 -1.05 -4.90 -6.28
N SER A 136 -0.37 -3.78 -6.55
CA SER A 136 -0.32 -3.19 -7.90
C SER A 136 0.41 -4.06 -8.94
N ILE A 137 1.17 -5.07 -8.51
CA ILE A 137 1.78 -6.08 -9.38
C ILE A 137 0.74 -7.15 -9.78
N HIS A 138 -0.36 -7.28 -9.03
CA HIS A 138 -1.43 -8.26 -9.26
C HIS A 138 -2.64 -7.69 -10.03
N ASP A 139 -2.76 -6.36 -10.17
CA ASP A 139 -3.79 -5.70 -10.98
C ASP A 139 -3.65 -5.93 -12.51
N LEU A 140 -2.76 -6.83 -12.95
CA LEU A 140 -2.68 -7.28 -14.35
C LEU A 140 -3.78 -8.26 -14.76
N GLU A 141 -4.64 -8.73 -13.85
CA GLU A 141 -5.75 -9.66 -14.17
C GLU A 141 -7.15 -9.09 -13.87
N ALA A 142 -7.28 -7.95 -13.18
CA ALA A 142 -8.59 -7.41 -12.78
C ALA A 142 -9.35 -6.67 -13.91
N ASP A 143 -8.72 -6.38 -15.04
CA ASP A 143 -9.35 -5.73 -16.21
C ASP A 143 -10.03 -6.73 -17.18
N SER A 144 -10.30 -7.96 -16.76
CA SER A 144 -10.84 -9.02 -17.63
C SER A 144 -12.14 -9.70 -17.17
N ALA A 145 -12.91 -9.08 -16.27
CA ALA A 145 -14.25 -9.56 -15.86
C ALA A 145 -15.38 -8.60 -16.28
#